data_AF-A0A355X4D8-F1
#
_entry.id   AF-A0A355X4D8-F1
#
_cell.length_a   1.000
_cell.length_b   1.000
_cell.length_c   1.000
_cell.angle_alpha   90.00
_cell.angle_beta   90.00
_cell.angle_gamma   90.00
#
_symmetry.space_group_name_H-M   'P 1'
#
loop_
_entity.id
_entity.type
_entity.pdbx_description
1 polymer ?
#
loop_
_entity_poly.entity_id
_entity_poly.type
_entity_poly.pdbx_seq_one_letter_code
_entity_poly.pdbx_strand_id
1 'polypeptide(L)'
;GNHETDSKIFNEKLLGTTYHYTYAEEPIDIELSDFVKYDSKNYICNLNPANSISLYMPFSAARELLHKDASDKDLMYMIGVETDKHTEVTESIQKIIDENDFGSGYVSDYIDQMKSMNTIAFVLQVFVYGFIALITLITIANIINTISTGIAMRRKEFAMLKSVGTTPKGFRKMVMLESVFYGLKALVFALPISVAISFFMNKTVASTAVPFELDWKLYLAVILAVFVIVGLSMLYSVSKLKNDSIIETLKEEIN
;
A
#
# COMPACT_ATOMS: atom_id res chain seq x y z
N GLY A 1 -26.22 6.15 -8.06
CA GLY A 1 -26.99 7.06 -8.92
C GLY A 1 -26.14 8.28 -9.20
N ASN A 2 -25.85 8.48 -10.49
CA ASN A 2 -25.39 9.68 -11.18
C ASN A 2 -24.38 10.63 -10.49
N HIS A 3 -23.13 10.49 -10.91
CA HIS A 3 -22.28 11.63 -11.27
C HIS A 3 -21.65 11.36 -12.64
N GLU A 4 -22.49 11.31 -13.68
CA GLU A 4 -22.08 11.52 -15.07
C GLU A 4 -21.97 13.04 -15.28
N THR A 5 -20.77 13.60 -15.13
CA THR A 5 -20.39 14.85 -15.82
C THR A 5 -18.87 14.93 -15.99
N ASP A 6 -18.24 13.81 -16.36
CA ASP A 6 -16.88 13.84 -16.89
C ASP A 6 -16.98 14.23 -18.36
N SER A 7 -16.81 15.53 -18.66
CA SER A 7 -16.32 15.89 -19.98
C SER A 7 -14.95 15.24 -20.10
N LYS A 8 -14.87 14.07 -20.74
CA LYS A 8 -13.60 13.38 -20.95
C LYS A 8 -12.58 14.39 -21.46
N ILE A 9 -11.58 14.67 -20.63
CA ILE A 9 -10.52 15.65 -20.91
C ILE A 9 -9.83 15.27 -22.22
N PHE A 10 -9.67 13.97 -22.48
CA PHE A 10 -9.24 13.41 -23.74
C PHE A 10 -10.44 12.97 -24.58
N ASN A 11 -10.75 13.73 -25.64
CA ASN A 11 -11.85 13.46 -26.56
C ASN A 11 -11.43 13.72 -28.01
N GLU A 12 -12.23 13.23 -28.97
CA GLU A 12 -11.92 13.32 -30.41
C GLU A 12 -11.76 14.75 -30.94
N LYS A 13 -12.18 15.79 -30.20
CA LYS A 13 -11.96 17.19 -30.60
C LYS A 13 -10.49 17.63 -30.44
N LEU A 14 -9.69 16.86 -29.72
CA LEU A 14 -8.23 17.06 -29.61
C LEU A 14 -7.47 16.41 -30.78
N LEU A 15 -8.12 15.56 -31.58
CA LEU A 15 -7.48 14.97 -32.76
C LEU A 15 -7.30 16.06 -33.82
N GLY A 16 -6.10 16.15 -34.40
CA GLY A 16 -5.74 17.17 -35.37
C GLY A 16 -5.43 18.55 -34.77
N THR A 17 -5.44 18.71 -33.44
CA THR A 17 -4.94 19.95 -32.83
C THR A 17 -3.42 19.95 -32.85
N THR A 18 -2.84 21.01 -33.41
CA THR A 18 -1.41 21.26 -33.42
C THR A 18 -1.00 22.03 -32.16
N TYR A 19 -0.08 21.47 -31.40
CA TYR A 19 0.53 22.12 -30.24
C TYR A 19 1.92 22.64 -30.63
N HIS A 20 2.10 23.95 -30.46
CA HIS A 20 3.40 24.60 -30.66
C HIS A 20 4.25 24.39 -29.41
N TYR A 21 5.31 23.61 -29.53
CA TYR A 21 6.25 23.33 -28.45
C TYR A 21 7.66 23.76 -28.88
N THR A 22 8.33 24.58 -28.08
CA THR A 22 9.71 24.99 -28.39
C THR A 22 10.68 24.07 -27.65
N TYR A 23 11.46 23.29 -28.41
CA TYR A 23 12.54 22.46 -27.87
C TYR A 23 13.88 22.99 -28.39
N ALA A 24 14.83 23.27 -27.48
CA ALA A 24 16.16 23.76 -27.83
C ALA A 24 16.16 24.97 -28.80
N GLU A 25 15.28 25.94 -28.59
CA GLU A 25 15.11 27.17 -29.40
C GLU A 25 14.51 26.98 -30.81
N GLU A 26 14.15 25.75 -31.21
CA GLU A 26 13.39 25.47 -32.42
C GLU A 26 11.90 25.20 -32.13
N PRO A 27 10.96 25.85 -32.85
CA PRO A 27 9.54 25.55 -32.73
C PRO A 27 9.19 24.22 -33.42
N ILE A 28 8.63 23.29 -32.64
CA ILE A 28 8.13 21.99 -33.09
C ILE A 28 6.61 22.01 -33.00
N ASP A 29 5.96 21.68 -34.10
CA ASP A 29 4.51 21.57 -34.20
C ASP A 29 4.12 20.10 -34.03
N ILE A 30 3.51 19.77 -32.89
CA ILE A 30 3.06 18.41 -32.56
C ILE A 30 1.56 18.32 -32.82
N GLU A 31 1.18 17.61 -33.88
CA GLU A 31 -0.23 17.29 -34.15
C GLU A 31 -0.63 15.98 -33.47
N LEU A 32 -1.74 16.00 -32.73
CA LEU A 32 -2.25 14.82 -32.06
C LEU A 32 -3.06 13.97 -33.05
N SER A 33 -2.42 12.95 -33.63
CA SER A 33 -3.00 12.19 -34.75
C SER A 33 -4.07 11.18 -34.33
N ASP A 34 -3.89 10.46 -33.22
CA ASP A 34 -4.85 9.46 -32.74
C ASP A 34 -4.70 9.17 -31.25
N PHE A 35 -5.76 8.63 -30.63
CA PHE A 35 -5.74 8.08 -29.28
C PHE A 35 -5.60 6.56 -29.33
N VAL A 36 -4.49 6.04 -28.82
CA VAL A 36 -4.34 4.60 -28.60
C VAL A 36 -5.10 4.22 -27.33
N LYS A 37 -6.15 3.40 -27.47
CA LYS A 37 -6.86 2.84 -26.30
C LYS A 37 -5.91 1.93 -25.53
N TYR A 38 -5.91 2.06 -24.20
CA TYR A 38 -5.16 1.15 -23.35
C TYR A 38 -5.64 -0.29 -23.57
N ASP A 39 -4.72 -1.14 -24.00
CA ASP A 39 -4.93 -2.58 -24.12
C ASP A 39 -3.98 -3.28 -23.15
N SER A 40 -4.55 -3.98 -22.16
CA SER A 40 -3.78 -4.73 -21.17
C SER A 40 -2.96 -5.87 -21.79
N LYS A 41 -3.31 -6.30 -23.00
CA LYS A 41 -2.56 -7.30 -23.77
C LYS A 41 -1.41 -6.69 -24.58
N ASN A 42 -1.42 -5.37 -24.77
CA ASN A 42 -0.34 -4.68 -25.46
C ASN A 42 0.78 -4.38 -24.46
N TYR A 43 1.92 -5.05 -24.66
CA TYR A 43 3.07 -4.94 -23.77
C TYR A 43 3.60 -3.51 -23.65
N ILE A 44 3.57 -2.73 -24.74
CA ILE A 44 4.03 -1.33 -24.75
C ILE A 44 3.16 -0.48 -23.82
N CYS A 45 1.86 -0.75 -23.74
CA CYS A 45 0.96 -0.07 -22.80
C CYS A 45 1.26 -0.43 -21.33
N ASN A 46 1.81 -1.62 -21.07
CA ASN A 46 2.18 -2.08 -19.73
C ASN A 46 3.57 -1.57 -19.28
N LEU A 47 4.39 -1.05 -20.20
CA LEU A 47 5.64 -0.36 -19.85
C LEU A 47 5.40 1.04 -19.28
N ASN A 48 4.21 1.60 -19.50
CA ASN A 48 3.82 2.88 -18.92
C ASN A 48 3.29 2.67 -17.50
N PRO A 49 3.83 3.37 -16.48
CA PRO A 49 3.26 3.37 -15.15
C PRO A 49 1.77 3.74 -15.19
N ALA A 50 0.98 3.14 -14.30
CA ALA A 50 -0.39 3.59 -14.09
C ALA A 50 -0.37 5.09 -13.72
N ASN A 51 -1.15 5.89 -14.46
CA ASN A 51 -1.23 7.36 -14.40
C ASN A 51 -0.12 8.18 -15.08
N SER A 52 0.68 7.59 -15.99
CA SER A 52 1.52 8.38 -16.90
C SER A 52 0.83 8.58 -18.27
N ILE A 53 1.07 9.73 -18.89
CA ILE A 53 0.75 9.96 -20.31
C ILE A 53 2.05 9.77 -21.08
N SER A 54 2.06 8.82 -22.00
CA SER A 54 3.21 8.56 -22.86
C SER A 54 2.88 8.93 -24.30
N LEU A 55 3.70 9.80 -24.87
CA LEU A 55 3.60 10.22 -26.26
C LEU A 55 4.47 9.28 -27.11
N TYR A 56 3.87 8.65 -28.11
CA TYR A 56 4.60 7.83 -29.08
C TYR A 56 4.71 8.61 -30.38
N MET A 57 5.94 8.90 -30.79
CA MET A 57 6.21 9.52 -32.09
C MET A 57 6.72 8.45 -33.06
N PRO A 58 6.17 8.35 -34.29
CA PRO A 58 6.74 7.50 -35.32
C PRO A 58 8.19 7.89 -35.61
N PHE A 59 9.05 6.88 -35.73
CA PHE A 59 10.49 7.08 -35.96
C PHE A 59 10.80 7.97 -37.17
N SER A 60 10.03 7.82 -38.27
CA SER A 60 10.20 8.64 -39.47
C SER A 60 9.95 10.12 -39.23
N ALA A 61 8.97 10.46 -38.39
CA ALA A 61 8.65 11.85 -38.04
C ALA A 61 9.68 12.45 -37.08
N ALA A 62 10.14 11.67 -36.08
CA ALA A 62 11.23 12.08 -35.20
C ALA A 62 12.51 12.39 -36.00
N ARG A 63 12.83 11.53 -36.95
CA ARG A 63 13.98 11.67 -37.83
C ARG A 63 13.92 12.95 -38.68
N GLU A 64 12.78 13.25 -39.31
CA GLU A 64 12.60 14.47 -40.13
C GLU A 64 12.72 15.76 -39.30
N LEU A 65 12.20 15.77 -38.07
CA LEU A 65 12.26 16.92 -37.17
C LEU A 65 13.67 17.18 -36.61
N LEU A 66 14.44 16.13 -36.35
CA LEU A 66 15.75 16.23 -35.69
C LEU A 66 16.89 16.51 -36.68
N HIS A 67 16.70 16.28 -37.98
CA HIS A 67 17.72 16.46 -39.02
C HIS A 67 18.12 17.91 -39.33
N LYS A 68 17.50 18.93 -38.72
CA LYS A 68 17.86 20.33 -39.01
C LYS A 68 19.16 20.77 -38.33
N ASP A 69 19.47 20.24 -37.15
CA ASP A 69 20.71 20.55 -36.41
C ASP A 69 21.24 19.39 -35.52
N ALA A 70 20.50 18.28 -35.34
CA ALA A 70 20.94 17.15 -34.51
C ALA A 70 21.60 16.05 -35.38
N SER A 71 22.76 15.58 -34.95
CA SER A 71 23.43 14.41 -35.53
C SER A 71 22.68 13.14 -35.11
N ASP A 72 22.69 12.08 -35.93
CA ASP A 72 22.12 10.75 -35.54
C ASP A 72 22.71 10.24 -34.21
N LYS A 73 23.87 10.77 -33.80
CA LYS A 73 24.57 10.50 -32.53
C LYS A 73 23.94 11.18 -31.30
N ASP A 74 23.07 12.17 -31.50
CA ASP A 74 22.42 12.92 -30.42
C ASP A 74 21.05 12.31 -30.03
N LEU A 75 20.65 11.23 -30.71
CA LEU A 75 19.38 10.56 -30.50
C LEU A 75 19.52 9.37 -29.54
N MET A 76 18.74 9.39 -28.45
CA MET A 76 18.62 8.26 -27.55
C MET A 76 17.62 7.24 -28.09
N TYR A 77 18.10 6.05 -28.45
CA TYR A 77 17.24 4.94 -28.87
C TYR A 77 16.99 3.98 -27.71
N MET A 78 15.73 3.76 -27.37
CA MET A 78 15.31 2.71 -26.43
C MET A 78 14.75 1.54 -27.22
N ILE A 79 15.38 0.37 -27.11
CA ILE A 79 14.96 -0.87 -27.78
C ILE A 79 14.58 -1.89 -26.71
N GLY A 80 13.33 -2.39 -26.76
CA GLY A 80 12.88 -3.48 -25.93
C GLY A 80 12.98 -4.81 -26.68
N VAL A 81 13.62 -5.81 -26.06
CA VAL A 81 13.72 -7.18 -26.61
C VAL A 81 13.05 -8.12 -25.63
N GLU A 82 11.99 -8.80 -26.08
CA GLU A 82 11.33 -9.86 -25.33
C GLU A 82 11.99 -11.20 -25.65
N THR A 83 12.33 -11.97 -24.62
CA THR A 83 13.01 -13.26 -24.76
C THR A 83 12.80 -14.11 -23.52
N ASP A 84 12.75 -15.43 -23.69
CA ASP A 84 12.77 -16.40 -22.60
C ASP A 84 14.17 -16.53 -21.97
N LYS A 85 15.21 -16.14 -22.70
CA LYS A 85 16.63 -16.27 -22.33
C LYS A 85 17.28 -14.92 -22.06
N HIS A 86 16.71 -14.19 -21.10
CA HIS A 86 17.10 -12.80 -20.82
C HIS A 86 18.60 -12.63 -20.52
N THR A 87 19.22 -13.52 -19.74
CA THR A 87 20.66 -13.44 -19.41
C THR A 87 21.56 -13.61 -20.64
N GLU A 88 21.32 -14.65 -21.46
CA GLU A 88 22.13 -14.91 -22.67
C GLU A 88 22.02 -13.76 -23.68
N VAL A 89 20.82 -13.20 -23.85
CA VAL A 89 20.56 -12.09 -24.76
C VAL A 89 21.19 -10.80 -24.24
N THR A 90 21.06 -10.49 -22.95
CA THR A 90 21.68 -9.33 -22.32
C THR A 90 23.20 -9.36 -22.49
N GLU A 91 23.85 -10.50 -22.22
CA GLU A 91 25.30 -10.66 -22.42
C GLU A 91 25.70 -10.51 -23.89
N SER A 92 24.92 -11.09 -24.81
CA SER A 92 25.19 -10.99 -26.25
C SER A 92 25.07 -9.56 -26.75
N ILE A 93 24.04 -8.81 -26.33
CA ILE A 93 23.84 -7.41 -26.71
C ILE A 93 24.91 -6.53 -26.06
N GLN A 94 25.26 -6.77 -24.79
CA GLN A 94 26.31 -6.02 -24.12
C GLN A 94 27.64 -6.20 -24.85
N LYS A 95 27.97 -7.43 -25.26
CA LYS A 95 29.16 -7.70 -26.06
C LYS A 95 29.16 -6.97 -27.41
N ILE A 96 28.02 -6.94 -28.11
CA ILE A 96 27.89 -6.18 -29.37
C ILE A 96 28.10 -4.68 -29.12
N ILE A 97 27.59 -4.15 -28.00
CA ILE A 97 27.77 -2.75 -27.60
C ILE A 97 29.22 -2.44 -27.23
N ASP A 98 29.91 -3.35 -26.57
CA ASP A 98 31.31 -3.16 -26.17
C ASP A 98 32.27 -3.29 -27.37
N GLU A 99 31.95 -4.16 -28.35
CA GLU A 99 32.77 -4.41 -29.53
C GLU A 99 32.63 -3.35 -30.63
N ASN A 100 31.51 -2.61 -30.64
CA ASN A 100 31.23 -1.59 -31.63
C ASN A 100 31.14 -0.23 -30.94
N ASP A 101 31.65 0.85 -31.55
CA ASP A 101 31.60 2.19 -30.97
C ASP A 101 30.19 2.80 -31.07
N PHE A 102 29.24 2.26 -30.29
CA PHE A 102 27.87 2.74 -30.16
C PHE A 102 27.73 3.88 -29.13
N GLY A 103 28.85 4.45 -28.64
CA GLY A 103 28.83 5.51 -27.63
C GLY A 103 28.36 5.03 -26.26
N SER A 104 27.54 5.81 -25.56
CA SER A 104 27.03 5.52 -24.21
C SER A 104 25.86 4.51 -24.20
N GLY A 105 26.01 3.39 -24.93
CA GLY A 105 25.04 2.30 -24.91
C GLY A 105 25.00 1.59 -23.55
N TYR A 106 23.80 1.33 -23.04
CA TYR A 106 23.61 0.56 -21.81
C TYR A 106 22.50 -0.47 -22.02
N VAL A 107 22.75 -1.73 -21.62
CA VAL A 107 21.74 -2.79 -21.61
C VAL A 107 21.22 -2.97 -20.19
N SER A 108 19.91 -2.99 -20.04
CA SER A 108 19.27 -3.26 -18.75
C SER A 108 18.46 -4.55 -18.82
N ASP A 109 18.77 -5.49 -17.93
CA ASP A 109 17.95 -6.68 -17.71
C ASP A 109 16.82 -6.35 -16.75
N TYR A 110 15.63 -6.09 -17.30
CA TYR A 110 14.45 -5.77 -16.51
C TYR A 110 13.97 -6.93 -15.64
N ILE A 111 14.20 -8.19 -16.03
CA ILE A 111 13.80 -9.35 -15.22
C ILE A 111 14.65 -9.41 -13.95
N ASP A 112 15.96 -9.26 -14.09
CA ASP A 112 16.88 -9.29 -12.94
C ASP A 112 16.74 -8.04 -12.04
N GLN A 113 16.53 -6.87 -12.65
CA GLN A 113 16.24 -5.63 -11.91
C GLN A 113 14.95 -5.78 -11.09
N MET A 114 13.86 -6.25 -11.70
CA MET A 114 12.59 -6.47 -11.00
C MET A 114 12.73 -7.52 -9.90
N LYS A 115 13.49 -8.59 -10.13
CA LYS A 115 13.77 -9.60 -9.11
C LYS A 115 14.54 -9.02 -7.93
N SER A 116 15.53 -8.17 -8.18
CA SER A 116 16.30 -7.48 -7.14
C SER A 116 15.42 -6.52 -6.33
N MET A 117 14.58 -5.72 -7.00
CA MET A 117 13.62 -4.83 -6.35
C MET A 117 12.61 -5.61 -5.50
N ASN A 118 12.05 -6.70 -6.03
CA ASN A 118 11.13 -7.56 -5.31
C ASN A 118 11.79 -8.23 -4.10
N THR A 119 13.07 -8.60 -4.20
CA THR A 119 13.82 -9.19 -3.09
C THR A 119 14.01 -8.19 -1.96
N ILE A 120 14.42 -6.95 -2.28
CA ILE A 120 14.55 -5.87 -1.30
C ILE A 120 13.20 -5.56 -0.65
N ALA A 121 12.14 -5.44 -1.45
CA ALA A 121 10.79 -5.20 -0.96
C ALA A 121 10.31 -6.33 -0.03
N PHE A 122 10.57 -7.60 -0.39
CA PHE A 122 10.23 -8.75 0.43
C PHE A 122 10.95 -8.74 1.78
N VAL A 123 12.26 -8.47 1.78
CA VAL A 123 13.04 -8.37 3.03
C VAL A 123 12.47 -7.28 3.94
N LEU A 124 12.18 -6.09 3.39
CA LEU A 124 11.56 -5.00 4.14
C LEU A 124 10.18 -5.40 4.69
N GLN A 125 9.33 -6.06 3.88
CA GLN A 125 8.04 -6.55 4.32
C GLN A 125 8.16 -7.53 5.49
N VAL A 126 9.09 -8.50 5.41
CA VAL A 126 9.32 -9.46 6.51
C VAL A 126 9.68 -8.74 7.80
N PHE A 127 10.58 -7.75 7.75
CA PHE A 127 10.94 -6.97 8.93
C PHE A 127 9.75 -6.17 9.47
N VAL A 128 9.04 -5.44 8.61
CA VAL A 128 7.88 -4.62 9.01
C VAL A 128 6.78 -5.48 9.63
N TYR A 129 6.40 -6.58 8.99
CA TYR A 129 5.40 -7.49 9.54
C TYR A 129 5.88 -8.18 10.83
N GLY A 130 7.17 -8.48 10.94
CA GLY A 130 7.78 -8.96 12.18
C GLY A 130 7.65 -7.96 13.33
N PHE A 131 7.96 -6.69 13.09
CA PHE A 131 7.78 -5.62 14.08
C PHE A 131 6.31 -5.40 14.44
N ILE A 132 5.41 -5.43 13.46
CA ILE A 132 3.96 -5.34 13.70
C ILE A 132 3.50 -6.48 14.60
N ALA A 133 3.93 -7.72 14.34
CA ALA A 133 3.59 -8.88 15.16
C ALA A 133 4.11 -8.73 16.60
N LEU A 134 5.37 -8.28 16.76
CA LEU A 134 5.98 -8.03 18.07
C LEU A 134 5.22 -6.96 18.86
N ILE A 135 4.96 -5.80 18.26
CA ILE A 135 4.22 -4.71 18.90
C ILE A 135 2.79 -5.15 19.25
N THR A 136 2.16 -5.92 18.36
CA THR A 136 0.83 -6.49 18.61
C THR A 136 0.85 -7.41 19.83
N LEU A 137 1.84 -8.29 19.95
CA LEU A 137 1.98 -9.18 21.11
C LEU A 137 2.17 -8.40 22.42
N ILE A 138 3.05 -7.39 22.43
CA ILE A 138 3.26 -6.51 23.57
C ILE A 138 1.97 -5.79 23.95
N THR A 139 1.24 -5.29 22.94
CA THR A 139 -0.04 -4.60 23.14
C THR A 139 -1.09 -5.53 23.73
N ILE A 140 -1.19 -6.77 23.26
CA ILE A 140 -2.09 -7.79 23.82
C ILE A 140 -1.77 -8.06 25.28
N ALA A 141 -0.49 -8.24 25.63
CA ALA A 141 -0.06 -8.44 27.01
C ALA A 141 -0.44 -7.24 27.90
N ASN A 142 -0.21 -6.01 27.40
CA ASN A 142 -0.60 -4.79 28.11
C ASN A 142 -2.12 -4.70 28.31
N ILE A 143 -2.92 -4.99 27.28
CA ILE A 143 -4.38 -5.00 27.38
C ILE A 143 -4.84 -6.00 28.45
N ILE A 144 -4.31 -7.22 28.43
CA ILE A 144 -4.65 -8.25 29.42
C ILE A 144 -4.32 -7.74 30.84
N ASN A 145 -3.15 -7.13 31.04
CA ASN A 145 -2.75 -6.58 32.33
C ASN A 145 -3.69 -5.46 32.78
N THR A 146 -3.94 -4.45 31.92
CA THR A 146 -4.83 -3.33 32.24
C THR A 146 -6.25 -3.78 32.57
N ILE A 147 -6.83 -4.70 31.77
CA ILE A 147 -8.18 -5.22 32.02
C ILE A 147 -8.21 -6.03 33.32
N SER A 148 -7.22 -6.88 33.57
CA SER A 148 -7.16 -7.71 34.79
C SER A 148 -7.10 -6.83 36.03
N THR A 149 -6.27 -5.79 36.03
CA THR A 149 -6.21 -4.80 37.12
C THR A 149 -7.54 -4.04 37.26
N GLY A 150 -8.15 -3.60 36.16
CA GLY A 150 -9.43 -2.89 36.17
C GLY A 150 -10.59 -3.74 36.71
N ILE A 151 -10.58 -5.06 36.48
CA ILE A 151 -11.56 -5.99 37.06
C ILE A 151 -11.27 -6.22 38.55
N ALA A 152 -10.00 -6.37 38.93
CA ALA A 152 -9.62 -6.55 40.34
C ALA A 152 -10.07 -5.36 41.21
N MET A 153 -9.89 -4.13 40.72
CA MET A 153 -10.33 -2.91 41.41
C MET A 153 -11.86 -2.86 41.62
N ARG A 154 -12.64 -3.39 40.67
CA ARG A 154 -14.11 -3.43 40.71
C ARG A 154 -14.69 -4.74 41.23
N ARG A 155 -13.86 -5.62 41.82
CA ARG A 155 -14.28 -6.96 42.28
C ARG A 155 -15.44 -6.88 43.28
N LYS A 156 -15.46 -5.88 44.17
CA LYS A 156 -16.54 -5.66 45.16
C LYS A 156 -17.87 -5.29 44.50
N GLU A 157 -17.85 -4.40 43.51
CA GLU A 157 -19.03 -4.02 42.73
C GLU A 157 -19.59 -5.22 41.95
N PHE A 158 -18.70 -6.02 41.37
CA PHE A 158 -19.09 -7.23 40.63
C PHE A 158 -19.61 -8.35 41.54
N ALA A 159 -19.08 -8.48 42.75
CA ALA A 159 -19.63 -9.40 43.75
C ALA A 159 -21.04 -8.97 44.17
N MET A 160 -21.26 -7.67 44.41
CA MET A 160 -22.57 -7.11 44.73
C MET A 160 -23.59 -7.35 43.59
N LEU A 161 -23.20 -7.09 42.34
CA LEU A 161 -24.06 -7.33 41.17
C LEU A 161 -24.44 -8.81 41.01
N LYS A 162 -23.54 -9.74 41.35
CA LYS A 162 -23.86 -11.17 41.38
C LYS A 162 -24.86 -11.52 42.49
N SER A 163 -24.75 -10.91 43.67
CA SER A 163 -25.67 -11.15 44.79
C SER A 163 -27.11 -10.71 44.50
N VAL A 164 -27.31 -9.72 43.64
CA VAL A 164 -28.65 -9.28 43.17
C VAL A 164 -29.18 -10.16 42.02
N GLY A 165 -28.47 -11.23 41.64
CA GLY A 165 -28.94 -12.23 40.68
C GLY A 165 -28.49 -12.02 39.23
N THR A 166 -27.46 -11.20 38.98
CA THR A 166 -26.95 -11.02 37.61
C THR A 166 -26.41 -12.34 37.06
N THR A 167 -26.99 -12.80 35.95
CA THR A 167 -26.55 -14.04 35.30
C THR A 167 -25.11 -13.92 34.78
N PRO A 168 -24.31 -15.00 34.75
CA PRO A 168 -22.94 -14.98 34.22
C PRO A 168 -22.86 -14.49 32.76
N LYS A 169 -23.92 -14.73 31.97
CA LYS A 169 -24.04 -14.23 30.59
C LYS A 169 -24.26 -12.71 30.55
N GLY A 170 -25.11 -12.18 31.44
CA GLY A 170 -25.32 -10.73 31.58
C GLY A 170 -24.05 -10.00 31.99
N PHE A 171 -23.30 -10.56 32.94
CA PHE A 171 -22.00 -10.02 33.36
C PHE A 171 -20.99 -9.96 32.20
N ARG A 172 -20.82 -11.06 31.45
CA ARG A 172 -19.91 -11.08 30.28
C ARG A 172 -20.33 -10.08 29.21
N LYS A 173 -21.64 -9.92 28.96
CA LYS A 173 -22.16 -8.97 27.97
C LYS A 173 -21.88 -7.51 28.38
N MET A 174 -22.09 -7.18 29.66
CA MET A 174 -21.79 -5.84 30.19
C MET A 174 -20.32 -5.49 30.01
N VAL A 175 -19.44 -6.41 30.41
CA VAL A 175 -17.99 -6.24 30.33
C VAL A 175 -17.54 -6.15 28.87
N MET A 176 -18.05 -7.00 27.97
CA MET A 176 -17.79 -6.92 26.53
C MET A 176 -18.22 -5.58 25.91
N LEU A 177 -19.40 -5.07 26.29
CA LEU A 177 -19.86 -3.75 25.83
C LEU A 177 -18.90 -2.64 26.28
N GLU A 178 -18.40 -2.69 27.50
CA GLU A 178 -17.41 -1.74 28.01
C GLU A 178 -16.15 -1.72 27.12
N SER A 179 -15.63 -2.91 26.77
CA SER A 179 -14.49 -3.03 25.85
C SER A 179 -14.78 -2.50 24.46
N VAL A 180 -15.99 -2.73 23.93
CA VAL A 180 -16.38 -2.17 22.62
C VAL A 180 -16.37 -0.65 22.66
N PHE A 181 -16.86 -0.04 23.75
CA PHE A 181 -16.80 1.41 23.91
C PHE A 181 -15.37 1.96 23.99
N TYR A 182 -14.46 1.26 24.69
CA TYR A 182 -13.04 1.64 24.69
C TYR A 182 -12.42 1.52 23.30
N GLY A 183 -12.67 0.41 22.59
CA GLY A 183 -12.18 0.21 21.23
C GLY A 183 -12.71 1.26 20.25
N LEU A 184 -13.99 1.60 20.35
CA LEU A 184 -14.61 2.62 19.50
C LEU A 184 -13.98 4.01 19.74
N LYS A 185 -13.77 4.39 21.01
CA LYS A 185 -13.07 5.65 21.35
C LYS A 185 -11.65 5.66 20.78
N ALA A 186 -10.92 4.55 20.89
CA ALA A 186 -9.56 4.45 20.34
C ALA A 186 -9.56 4.60 18.81
N LEU A 187 -10.52 3.98 18.11
CA LEU A 187 -10.64 4.06 16.66
C LEU A 187 -10.90 5.47 16.14
N VAL A 188 -11.68 6.26 16.87
CA VAL A 188 -11.96 7.67 16.51
C VAL A 188 -10.67 8.48 16.40
N PHE A 189 -9.65 8.18 17.21
CA PHE A 189 -8.35 8.84 17.13
C PHE A 189 -7.36 8.11 16.22
N ALA A 190 -7.36 6.78 16.23
CA ALA A 190 -6.41 5.98 15.46
C ALA A 190 -6.61 6.11 13.94
N LEU A 191 -7.85 6.14 13.46
CA LEU A 191 -8.13 6.21 12.02
C LEU A 191 -7.67 7.54 11.40
N PRO A 192 -8.03 8.73 11.94
CA PRO A 192 -7.53 10.00 11.40
C PRO A 192 -6.00 10.11 11.44
N ILE A 193 -5.37 9.64 12.52
CA ILE A 193 -3.91 9.67 12.66
C ILE A 193 -3.27 8.77 11.60
N SER A 194 -3.79 7.55 11.42
CA SER A 194 -3.32 6.61 10.38
C SER A 194 -3.42 7.23 8.99
N VAL A 195 -4.58 7.77 8.63
CA VAL A 195 -4.81 8.40 7.32
C VAL A 195 -3.89 9.60 7.12
N ALA A 196 -3.71 10.44 8.14
CA ALA A 196 -2.81 11.59 8.07
C ALA A 196 -1.35 11.17 7.82
N ILE A 197 -0.85 10.17 8.55
CA ILE A 197 0.51 9.64 8.36
C ILE A 197 0.65 9.05 6.95
N SER A 198 -0.31 8.23 6.50
CA SER A 198 -0.27 7.64 5.15
C SER A 198 -0.27 8.72 4.07
N PHE A 199 -1.05 9.78 4.23
CA PHE A 199 -1.09 10.90 3.30
C PHE A 199 0.24 11.66 3.23
N PHE A 200 0.83 11.99 4.39
CA PHE A 200 2.13 12.65 4.44
C PHE A 200 3.25 11.80 3.87
N MET A 201 3.22 10.48 4.13
CA MET A 201 4.18 9.54 3.58
C MET A 201 4.06 9.44 2.06
N ASN A 202 2.85 9.33 1.51
CA ASN A 202 2.61 9.35 0.06
C ASN A 202 3.14 10.64 -0.57
N LYS A 203 2.89 11.81 0.03
CA LYS A 203 3.38 13.10 -0.45
C LYS A 203 4.92 13.21 -0.45
N THR A 204 5.59 12.52 0.48
CA THR A 204 7.06 12.58 0.62
C THR A 204 7.76 11.59 -0.31
N VAL A 205 7.17 10.42 -0.53
CA VAL A 205 7.75 9.32 -1.31
C VAL A 205 7.39 9.42 -2.80
N ALA A 206 6.15 9.80 -3.12
CA ALA A 206 5.71 9.94 -4.50
C ALA A 206 5.97 11.37 -4.98
N SER A 207 6.96 11.54 -5.85
CA SER A 207 7.05 12.70 -6.73
C SER A 207 5.83 12.71 -7.66
N THR A 208 4.70 13.21 -7.17
CA THR A 208 3.49 13.60 -7.93
C THR A 208 2.74 12.50 -8.72
N ALA A 209 3.31 11.32 -8.96
CA ALA A 209 2.78 10.35 -9.93
C ALA A 209 1.86 9.25 -9.35
N VAL A 210 1.88 9.01 -8.03
CA VAL A 210 1.04 7.95 -7.42
C VAL A 210 -0.09 8.59 -6.63
N PRO A 211 -1.36 8.50 -7.10
CA PRO A 211 -2.50 9.03 -6.35
C PRO A 211 -2.63 8.30 -5.02
N PHE A 212 -3.00 9.06 -3.98
CA PHE A 212 -3.29 8.50 -2.68
C PHE A 212 -4.61 7.72 -2.72
N GLU A 213 -4.53 6.40 -2.75
CA GLU A 213 -5.69 5.51 -2.68
C GLU A 213 -5.80 4.86 -1.30
N LEU A 214 -6.98 4.98 -0.70
CA LEU A 214 -7.31 4.31 0.56
C LEU A 214 -8.01 2.98 0.26
N ASP A 215 -7.35 1.88 0.58
CA ASP A 215 -7.98 0.56 0.58
C ASP A 215 -8.91 0.41 1.80
N TRP A 216 -10.15 0.87 1.65
CA TRP A 216 -11.18 0.78 2.68
C TRP A 216 -11.44 -0.66 3.15
N LYS A 217 -11.22 -1.68 2.30
CA LYS A 217 -11.41 -3.08 2.68
C LYS A 217 -10.34 -3.51 3.68
N LEU A 218 -9.09 -3.10 3.45
CA LEU A 218 -7.99 -3.36 4.38
C LEU A 218 -8.22 -2.67 5.72
N TYR A 219 -8.65 -1.40 5.72
CA TYR A 219 -8.99 -0.69 6.96
C TYR A 219 -10.12 -1.39 7.73
N LEU A 220 -11.19 -1.84 7.06
CA LEU A 220 -12.25 -2.61 7.71
C LEU A 220 -11.75 -3.94 8.30
N ALA A 221 -10.89 -4.65 7.58
CA ALA A 221 -10.30 -5.90 8.06
C ALA A 221 -9.47 -5.68 9.33
N VAL A 222 -8.66 -4.62 9.38
CA VAL A 222 -7.84 -4.26 10.54
C VAL A 222 -8.71 -3.85 11.73
N ILE A 223 -9.75 -3.03 11.51
CA ILE A 223 -10.70 -2.65 12.56
C ILE A 223 -11.34 -3.90 13.19
N LEU A 224 -11.80 -4.83 12.34
CA LEU A 224 -12.40 -6.08 12.80
C LEU A 224 -11.38 -6.93 13.59
N ALA A 225 -10.16 -7.06 13.09
CA ALA A 225 -9.09 -7.78 13.78
C ALA A 225 -8.81 -7.19 15.17
N VAL A 226 -8.75 -5.86 15.30
CA VAL A 226 -8.56 -5.19 16.61
C VAL A 226 -9.70 -5.51 17.57
N PHE A 227 -10.96 -5.44 17.12
CA PHE A 227 -12.10 -5.80 17.98
C PHE A 227 -12.08 -7.27 18.40
N VAL A 228 -11.68 -8.18 17.51
CA VAL A 228 -11.52 -9.60 17.82
C VAL A 228 -10.43 -9.79 18.87
N ILE A 229 -9.26 -9.17 18.70
CA ILE A 229 -8.13 -9.26 19.63
C ILE A 229 -8.54 -8.74 21.02
N VAL A 230 -9.11 -7.53 21.10
CA VAL A 230 -9.55 -6.93 22.37
C VAL A 230 -10.63 -7.80 23.03
N GLY A 231 -11.59 -8.29 22.25
CA GLY A 231 -12.65 -9.19 22.75
C GLY A 231 -12.09 -10.49 23.31
N LEU A 232 -11.14 -11.12 22.62
CA LEU A 232 -10.48 -12.35 23.07
C LEU A 232 -9.65 -12.11 24.34
N SER A 233 -8.85 -11.04 24.39
CA SER A 233 -8.09 -10.64 25.58
C SER A 233 -9.00 -10.44 26.79
N MET A 234 -10.15 -9.80 26.59
CA MET A 234 -11.12 -9.59 27.66
C MET A 234 -11.77 -10.90 28.14
N LEU A 235 -12.20 -11.76 27.22
CA LEU A 235 -12.79 -13.06 27.56
C LEU A 235 -11.80 -13.93 28.33
N TYR A 236 -10.53 -13.88 27.95
CA TYR A 236 -9.45 -14.55 28.64
C TYR A 236 -9.27 -14.00 30.07
N SER A 237 -9.13 -12.68 30.26
CA SER A 237 -8.99 -12.06 31.59
C SER A 237 -10.16 -12.38 32.52
N VAL A 238 -11.41 -12.27 32.03
CA VAL A 238 -12.61 -12.58 32.83
C VAL A 238 -12.66 -14.06 33.24
N SER A 239 -12.25 -14.96 32.34
CA SER A 239 -12.24 -16.40 32.62
C SER A 239 -11.15 -16.78 33.62
N LYS A 240 -9.97 -16.16 33.53
CA LYS A 240 -8.86 -16.36 34.47
C LYS A 240 -9.26 -16.01 35.90
N LEU A 241 -9.97 -14.90 36.09
CA LEU A 241 -10.41 -14.43 37.42
C LEU A 241 -11.43 -15.34 38.11
N LYS A 242 -12.18 -16.18 37.38
CA LYS A 242 -13.00 -17.23 38.03
C LYS A 242 -12.13 -18.27 38.73
N ASN A 243 -10.95 -18.58 38.18
CA ASN A 243 -10.08 -19.63 38.71
C ASN A 243 -9.26 -19.11 39.89
N ASP A 244 -8.70 -17.90 39.78
CA ASP A 244 -7.92 -17.28 40.85
C ASP A 244 -8.80 -17.04 42.11
N SER A 245 -10.05 -16.60 41.91
CA SER A 245 -11.02 -16.44 42.99
C SER A 245 -11.34 -17.74 43.75
N ILE A 246 -11.36 -18.91 43.11
CA ILE A 246 -11.70 -20.18 43.79
C ILE A 246 -10.51 -20.68 44.59
N ILE A 247 -9.31 -20.60 44.03
CA ILE A 247 -8.07 -21.05 44.69
C ILE A 247 -7.74 -20.16 45.89
N GLU A 248 -7.92 -18.85 45.77
CA GLU A 248 -7.63 -17.90 46.84
C GLU A 248 -8.65 -18.02 47.99
N THR A 249 -9.94 -18.19 47.68
CA THR A 249 -10.98 -18.46 48.70
C THR A 249 -10.76 -19.80 49.42
N LEU A 250 -10.29 -20.84 48.71
CA LEU A 250 -9.91 -22.11 49.36
C LEU A 250 -8.65 -21.97 50.25
N LYS A 251 -7.69 -21.11 49.89
CA LYS A 251 -6.50 -20.88 50.71
C LYS A 251 -6.78 -20.04 51.96
N GLU A 252 -7.71 -19.09 51.88
CA GLU A 252 -8.14 -18.29 53.04
C GLU A 252 -9.01 -19.09 54.02
N GLU A 253 -9.66 -20.18 53.61
CA GLU A 253 -10.41 -21.06 54.51
C GLU A 253 -9.55 -22.15 55.19
N ILE A 254 -8.34 -22.39 54.69
CA ILE A 254 -7.43 -23.45 55.20
C ILE A 254 -6.37 -22.88 56.19
N ASN A 255 -6.19 -21.56 56.23
CA ASN A 255 -5.32 -20.86 57.20
C ASN A 255 -6.15 -20.03 58.19
#